data_AF-A0A7L1DL96-F1
#
_entry.id   AF-A0A7L1DL96-F1
#
_cell.length_a   1.000
_cell.length_b   1.000
_cell.length_c   1.000
_cell.angle_alpha   90.00
_cell.angle_beta   90.00
_cell.angle_gamma   90.00
#
_symmetry.space_group_name_H-M   'P 1'
#
loop_
_entity.id
_entity.type
_entity.pdbx_description
1 polymer ?
#
loop_
_entity_poly.entity_id
_entity_poly.type
_entity_poly.pdbx_seq_one_letter_code
_entity_poly.pdbx_strand_id
1 'polypeptide(L)'
;RSGCEALRVVARCRPMSRREEAAGYERVLELDVKLGQVSIRNPRAAPGELPKTFTFDAVYDASSKQADLYDETVRPLIDSVLQGFNGTVFAYGQTGTGKTYTMQGAWAEPEKRGIIPSAFEHIFTHISRSQNQQYLVRASYLEIYQEEIRDLLAKDQSKKLELKENPDSGVYIKDLSSFVTKNVKEIEHVMNLGSQTRSVGSTNMNEHSSRSHAIFLITIECSETGPDGEEHIRVGKLNLVDLAGSERQNKMGAHGERPKEASKINLSLSALGNVISALVDGRSTHIPYRDSKLTRLLQDSLGGNAKTIMVATLGPASHSYDESLSTLRFANRAKNIKNKPRVNEDPKDTLLREFQEEIVRLKAQLEKRGMLGKKRRRSSRRKKAPDGEGAVENEGEEDNEDGLEKNMENYLKEQKERLEEEKAAIQDDHSLVSEEKQKLLQEKEKMIEDLRKEQEATELLAIKYKAMESKLLIGGRTIVDHTNEQQKMLELKRQEIAEQKRREREMQQEMLLRDEETMELRETFTSLQQEVEIKTKKLKKLYAKLQAVKAEIQDQHDEYIRVRQDLEEAQNEQTRELKLK
;
A
#
# COMPACT_ATOMS: atom_id res chain seq x y z
N ARG A 1 7.96 18.86 6.00
CA ARG A 1 8.83 17.98 6.83
C ARG A 1 8.31 16.54 6.69
N SER A 2 8.94 15.69 5.88
CA SER A 2 8.54 14.27 5.78
C SER A 2 8.81 13.57 7.12
N GLY A 3 7.76 13.24 7.86
CA GLY A 3 7.86 12.50 9.11
C GLY A 3 8.33 11.08 8.86
N CYS A 4 9.30 10.59 9.64
CA CYS A 4 9.59 9.17 9.67
C CYS A 4 8.37 8.43 10.26
N GLU A 5 7.88 7.40 9.58
CA GLU A 5 6.80 6.52 10.07
C GLU A 5 7.41 5.16 10.44
N ALA A 6 7.06 4.63 11.61
CA ALA A 6 7.50 3.30 12.00
C ALA A 6 6.73 2.23 11.21
N LEU A 7 7.40 1.10 10.94
CA LEU A 7 6.77 -0.06 10.33
C LEU A 7 5.72 -0.62 11.29
N ARG A 8 4.48 -0.77 10.82
CA ARG A 8 3.39 -1.32 11.66
C ARG A 8 3.47 -2.83 11.68
N VAL A 9 3.45 -3.41 12.86
CA VAL A 9 3.53 -4.85 13.07
C VAL A 9 2.31 -5.31 13.84
N VAL A 10 1.60 -6.29 13.28
CA VAL A 10 0.47 -6.94 13.93
C VAL A 10 0.70 -8.43 14.05
N ALA A 11 0.24 -9.04 15.14
CA ALA A 11 0.32 -10.47 15.34
C ALA A 11 -1.05 -11.13 15.14
N ARG A 12 -1.10 -12.27 14.46
CA ARG A 12 -2.33 -13.04 14.25
C ARG A 12 -2.12 -14.49 14.65
N CYS A 13 -2.83 -14.95 15.68
CA CYS A 13 -2.83 -16.34 16.10
C CYS A 13 -4.08 -17.05 15.57
N ARG A 14 -3.90 -18.10 14.78
CA ARG A 14 -5.04 -18.93 14.33
C ARG A 14 -5.60 -19.81 15.46
N PRO A 15 -6.82 -20.36 15.32
CA PRO A 15 -7.30 -21.43 16.19
C PRO A 15 -6.40 -22.67 16.14
N MET A 16 -6.48 -23.53 17.16
CA MET A 16 -5.92 -24.88 17.10
C MET A 16 -6.56 -25.64 15.94
N SER A 17 -5.75 -26.39 15.20
CA SER A 17 -6.23 -27.26 14.14
C SER A 17 -6.65 -28.59 14.72
N ARG A 18 -7.58 -29.29 14.03
CA ARG A 18 -8.02 -30.63 14.43
C ARG A 18 -6.86 -31.63 14.57
N ARG A 19 -5.79 -31.48 13.78
CA ARG A 19 -4.60 -32.33 13.87
C ARG A 19 -3.81 -32.06 15.14
N GLU A 20 -3.69 -30.80 15.56
CA GLU A 20 -3.00 -30.43 16.80
C GLU A 20 -3.79 -30.85 18.03
N GLU A 21 -5.13 -30.72 17.99
CA GLU A 21 -6.02 -31.21 19.04
C GLU A 21 -5.96 -32.73 19.17
N ALA A 22 -6.04 -33.45 18.05
CA ALA A 22 -5.94 -34.92 18.03
C ALA A 22 -4.57 -35.43 18.50
N ALA A 23 -3.50 -34.67 18.25
CA ALA A 23 -2.15 -34.98 18.74
C ALA A 23 -1.94 -34.63 20.22
N GLY A 24 -2.94 -34.03 20.89
CA GLY A 24 -2.86 -33.66 22.30
C GLY A 24 -1.88 -32.52 22.60
N TYR A 25 -1.58 -31.66 21.61
CA TYR A 25 -0.72 -30.51 21.87
C TYR A 25 -1.41 -29.47 22.75
N GLU A 26 -0.66 -28.89 23.67
CA GLU A 26 -1.16 -27.81 24.53
C GLU A 26 -1.13 -26.46 23.80
N ARG A 27 -2.01 -25.55 24.21
CA ARG A 27 -1.94 -24.15 23.78
C ARG A 27 -0.87 -23.41 24.59
N VAL A 28 0.09 -22.79 23.89
CA VAL A 28 1.20 -22.04 24.50
C VAL A 28 1.13 -20.53 24.28
N LEU A 29 0.18 -20.05 23.48
CA LEU A 29 -0.04 -18.62 23.19
C LEU A 29 -1.30 -18.09 23.85
N GLU A 30 -1.14 -17.01 24.61
CA GLU A 30 -2.21 -16.19 25.17
C GLU A 30 -2.13 -14.79 24.57
N LEU A 31 -3.27 -14.23 24.15
CA LEU A 31 -3.32 -12.94 23.47
C LEU A 31 -4.25 -12.01 24.25
N ASP A 32 -3.76 -10.81 24.52
CA ASP A 32 -4.56 -9.70 25.03
C ASP A 32 -4.80 -8.69 23.90
N VAL A 33 -5.98 -8.79 23.28
CA VAL A 33 -6.40 -7.95 22.15
C VAL A 33 -6.54 -6.47 22.55
N LYS A 34 -6.90 -6.19 23.80
CA LYS A 34 -7.07 -4.81 24.30
C LYS A 34 -5.72 -4.13 24.45
N LEU A 35 -4.73 -4.84 24.98
CA LEU A 35 -3.38 -4.33 25.18
C LEU A 35 -2.46 -4.49 23.97
N GLY A 36 -2.87 -5.24 22.94
CA GLY A 36 -2.00 -5.53 21.81
C GLY A 36 -0.83 -6.46 22.20
N GLN A 37 -1.05 -7.37 23.14
CA GLN A 37 0.00 -8.21 23.71
C GLN A 37 -0.14 -9.69 23.34
N VAL A 38 1.00 -10.34 23.11
CA VAL A 38 1.10 -11.79 22.93
C VAL A 38 2.06 -12.35 23.97
N SER A 39 1.56 -13.28 24.79
CA SER A 39 2.32 -14.01 25.78
C SER A 39 2.55 -15.44 25.31
N ILE A 40 3.82 -15.88 25.32
CA ILE A 40 4.21 -17.24 24.94
C ILE A 40 4.81 -17.98 26.14
N ARG A 41 4.22 -19.13 26.48
CA ARG A 41 4.67 -20.03 27.55
C ARG A 41 5.62 -21.08 27.00
N ASN A 42 6.79 -21.22 27.61
CA ASN A 42 7.71 -22.31 27.29
C ASN A 42 7.16 -23.63 27.87
N PRO A 43 6.80 -24.64 27.04
CA PRO A 43 6.30 -25.92 27.55
C PRO A 43 7.39 -26.74 28.26
N ARG A 44 8.67 -26.38 28.10
CA ARG A 44 9.83 -27.03 28.73
C ARG A 44 10.40 -26.22 29.90
N ALA A 45 9.70 -25.16 30.33
CA ALA A 45 10.13 -24.28 31.41
C ALA A 45 10.24 -25.01 32.75
N ALA A 46 11.19 -24.57 33.58
CA ALA A 46 11.21 -24.94 34.99
C ALA A 46 10.02 -24.30 35.75
N PRO A 47 9.54 -24.90 36.85
CA PRO A 47 8.48 -24.31 37.67
C PRO A 47 8.85 -22.89 38.12
N GLY A 48 8.06 -21.90 37.71
CA GLY A 48 8.27 -20.49 38.05
C GLY A 48 8.87 -19.60 36.95
N GLU A 49 9.26 -20.16 35.79
CA GLU A 49 9.59 -19.34 34.61
C GLU A 49 8.34 -18.64 34.09
N LEU A 50 8.40 -17.31 33.95
CA LEU A 50 7.27 -16.50 33.48
C LEU A 50 7.16 -16.55 31.95
N PRO A 51 5.94 -16.48 31.38
CA PRO A 51 5.74 -16.33 29.94
C PRO A 51 6.43 -15.09 29.38
N LYS A 52 6.96 -15.19 28.16
CA LYS A 52 7.55 -14.05 27.44
C LYS A 52 6.41 -13.26 26.79
N THR A 53 6.35 -11.95 27.05
CA THR A 53 5.29 -11.08 26.56
C THR A 53 5.84 -10.08 25.53
N PHE A 54 5.17 -9.96 24.39
CA PHE A 54 5.50 -9.03 23.31
C PHE A 54 4.33 -8.08 23.09
N THR A 55 4.62 -6.80 22.82
CA THR A 55 3.60 -5.78 22.52
C THR A 55 3.75 -5.30 21.07
N PHE A 56 2.63 -5.25 20.34
CA PHE A 56 2.51 -4.90 18.93
C PHE A 56 1.44 -3.80 18.72
N ASP A 57 1.35 -3.26 17.50
CA ASP A 57 0.36 -2.24 17.15
C ASP A 57 -1.09 -2.77 17.29
N ALA A 58 -1.29 -4.05 16.92
CA ALA A 58 -2.52 -4.79 17.16
C ALA A 58 -2.24 -6.30 17.23
N VAL A 59 -3.13 -7.03 17.90
CA VAL A 59 -3.09 -8.50 17.96
C VAL A 59 -4.46 -9.08 17.67
N TYR A 60 -4.48 -10.17 16.91
CA TYR A 60 -5.68 -10.85 16.45
C TYR A 60 -5.65 -12.29 16.96
N ASP A 61 -6.64 -12.66 17.76
CA ASP A 61 -6.79 -13.99 18.34
C ASP A 61 -7.61 -14.94 17.44
N ALA A 62 -7.87 -16.13 17.94
CA ALA A 62 -8.64 -17.16 17.24
C ALA A 62 -10.09 -16.74 16.91
N SER A 63 -10.64 -15.74 17.59
CA SER A 63 -12.00 -15.22 17.36
C SER A 63 -12.04 -14.10 16.32
N SER A 64 -10.88 -13.57 15.94
CA SER A 64 -10.76 -12.41 15.04
C SER A 64 -11.08 -12.78 13.59
N LYS A 65 -11.95 -11.99 12.95
CA LYS A 65 -12.38 -12.19 11.56
C LYS A 65 -11.39 -11.56 10.58
N GLN A 66 -11.54 -11.90 9.29
CA GLN A 66 -10.75 -11.27 8.23
C GLN A 66 -11.03 -9.76 8.13
N ALA A 67 -12.31 -9.38 8.25
CA ALA A 67 -12.74 -8.00 8.20
C ALA A 67 -12.15 -7.16 9.34
N ASP A 68 -12.01 -7.73 10.55
CA ASP A 68 -11.43 -7.02 11.70
C ASP A 68 -9.98 -6.60 11.40
N LEU A 69 -9.17 -7.53 10.86
CA LEU A 69 -7.80 -7.24 10.46
C LEU A 69 -7.74 -6.23 9.30
N TYR A 70 -8.61 -6.38 8.31
CA TYR A 70 -8.61 -5.51 7.15
C TYR A 70 -8.99 -4.08 7.50
N ASP A 71 -10.12 -3.88 8.18
CA ASP A 71 -10.66 -2.56 8.49
C ASP A 71 -9.79 -1.80 9.49
N GLU A 72 -9.21 -2.48 10.49
CA GLU A 72 -8.36 -1.84 11.51
C GLU A 72 -6.94 -1.53 11.03
N THR A 73 -6.31 -2.48 10.34
CA THR A 73 -4.88 -2.40 10.05
C THR A 73 -4.59 -2.04 8.59
N VAL A 74 -5.27 -2.67 7.64
CA VAL A 74 -4.89 -2.62 6.21
C VAL A 74 -5.57 -1.49 5.46
N ARG A 75 -6.85 -1.22 5.74
CA ARG A 75 -7.63 -0.18 5.07
C ARG A 75 -6.92 1.19 5.03
N PRO A 76 -6.34 1.72 6.14
CA PRO A 76 -5.60 2.98 6.11
C PRO A 76 -4.37 2.98 5.18
N LEU A 77 -3.76 1.80 4.98
CA LEU A 77 -2.67 1.65 4.02
C LEU A 77 -3.18 1.75 2.59
N ILE A 78 -4.29 1.08 2.26
CA ILE A 78 -4.91 1.13 0.93
C ILE A 78 -5.34 2.57 0.61
N ASP A 79 -5.95 3.28 1.56
CA ASP A 79 -6.28 4.69 1.43
C ASP A 79 -5.04 5.55 1.11
N SER A 80 -3.91 5.25 1.77
CA SER A 80 -2.65 5.93 1.46
C SER A 80 -2.13 5.62 0.05
N VAL A 81 -2.28 4.38 -0.43
CA VAL A 81 -1.86 4.03 -1.80
C VAL A 81 -2.73 4.76 -2.83
N LEU A 82 -4.03 4.86 -2.60
CA LEU A 82 -4.95 5.62 -3.46
C LEU A 82 -4.58 7.11 -3.54
N GLN A 83 -3.95 7.64 -2.49
CA GLN A 83 -3.39 9.00 -2.46
C GLN A 83 -2.00 9.12 -3.10
N GLY A 84 -1.42 8.05 -3.64
CA GLY A 84 -0.12 8.07 -4.32
C GLY A 84 1.09 7.67 -3.45
N PHE A 85 0.89 7.15 -2.24
CA PHE A 85 2.00 6.55 -1.47
C PHE A 85 2.33 5.13 -1.97
N ASN A 86 3.56 4.69 -1.75
CA ASN A 86 3.87 3.26 -1.82
C ASN A 86 3.41 2.57 -0.54
N GLY A 87 2.81 1.39 -0.68
CA GLY A 87 2.32 0.56 0.41
C GLY A 87 2.78 -0.88 0.25
N THR A 88 3.14 -1.53 1.36
CA THR A 88 3.49 -2.95 1.37
C THR A 88 2.82 -3.65 2.55
N VAL A 89 2.16 -4.78 2.28
CA VAL A 89 1.70 -5.72 3.30
C VAL A 89 2.40 -7.04 3.06
N PHE A 90 3.06 -7.58 4.08
CA PHE A 90 3.64 -8.92 3.99
C PHE A 90 3.25 -9.79 5.18
N ALA A 91 2.90 -11.04 4.89
CA ALA A 91 2.63 -12.05 5.91
C ALA A 91 3.88 -12.90 6.17
N TYR A 92 4.25 -13.06 7.44
CA TYR A 92 5.46 -13.77 7.87
C TYR A 92 5.15 -14.74 9.02
N GLY A 93 5.71 -15.95 8.96
CA GLY A 93 5.57 -16.97 10.00
C GLY A 93 5.76 -18.39 9.45
N GLN A 94 5.66 -19.39 10.32
CA GLN A 94 5.84 -20.80 9.96
C GLN A 94 4.77 -21.27 8.95
N THR A 95 5.08 -22.26 8.11
CA THR A 95 4.09 -22.93 7.25
C THR A 95 2.91 -23.46 8.05
N GLY A 96 1.70 -23.24 7.53
CA GLY A 96 0.46 -23.64 8.22
C GLY A 96 0.02 -22.73 9.36
N THR A 97 0.72 -21.62 9.65
CA THR A 97 0.27 -20.63 10.65
C THR A 97 -0.80 -19.66 10.13
N GLY A 98 -1.02 -19.60 8.82
CA GLY A 98 -2.11 -18.82 8.21
C GLY A 98 -1.69 -17.62 7.35
N LYS A 99 -0.46 -17.58 6.82
CA LYS A 99 0.01 -16.54 5.88
C LYS A 99 -0.91 -16.39 4.66
N THR A 100 -1.03 -17.44 3.85
CA THR A 100 -1.91 -17.48 2.67
C THR A 100 -3.39 -17.28 3.03
N TYR A 101 -3.85 -17.81 4.18
CA TYR A 101 -5.21 -17.55 4.66
C TYR A 101 -5.44 -16.08 4.99
N THR A 102 -4.43 -15.37 5.50
CA THR A 102 -4.52 -13.93 5.77
C THR A 102 -4.48 -13.14 4.47
N MET A 103 -3.58 -13.48 3.55
CA MET A 103 -3.41 -12.73 2.30
C MET A 103 -4.53 -12.98 1.29
N GLN A 104 -4.87 -14.24 1.02
CA GLN A 104 -5.88 -14.63 0.02
C GLN A 104 -7.21 -15.01 0.67
N GLY A 105 -7.15 -15.79 1.76
CA GLY A 105 -8.34 -16.31 2.44
C GLY A 105 -9.11 -17.34 1.62
N ALA A 106 -10.37 -17.58 1.98
CA ALA A 106 -11.26 -18.45 1.22
C ALA A 106 -12.14 -17.61 0.30
N TRP A 107 -11.78 -17.58 -0.97
CA TRP A 107 -12.33 -16.67 -1.97
C TRP A 107 -13.86 -16.74 -2.13
N ALA A 108 -14.40 -17.95 -2.13
CA ALA A 108 -15.81 -18.24 -2.34
C ALA A 108 -16.71 -17.79 -1.19
N GLU A 109 -16.13 -17.53 -0.01
CA GLU A 109 -16.86 -17.14 1.19
C GLU A 109 -16.54 -15.67 1.51
N PRO A 110 -17.46 -14.72 1.29
CA PRO A 110 -17.20 -13.29 1.48
C PRO A 110 -16.62 -12.94 2.86
N GLU A 111 -17.08 -13.62 3.92
CA GLU A 111 -16.60 -13.41 5.30
C GLU A 111 -15.17 -13.90 5.55
N LYS A 112 -14.66 -14.79 4.70
CA LYS A 112 -13.33 -15.41 4.81
C LYS A 112 -12.34 -14.93 3.77
N ARG A 113 -12.72 -13.97 2.91
CA ARG A 113 -11.81 -13.29 1.98
C ARG A 113 -10.66 -12.63 2.75
N GLY A 114 -9.44 -12.81 2.27
CA GLY A 114 -8.25 -12.23 2.86
C GLY A 114 -8.00 -10.79 2.42
N ILE A 115 -6.80 -10.30 2.71
CA ILE A 115 -6.37 -8.93 2.44
C ILE A 115 -6.42 -8.57 0.94
N ILE A 116 -5.96 -9.46 0.07
CA ILE A 116 -5.87 -9.23 -1.38
C ILE A 116 -7.26 -9.02 -2.01
N PRO A 117 -8.25 -9.93 -1.87
CA PRO A 117 -9.59 -9.70 -2.40
C PRO A 117 -10.24 -8.43 -1.83
N SER A 118 -10.13 -8.22 -0.52
CA SER A 118 -10.70 -7.03 0.13
C SER A 118 -10.05 -5.74 -0.36
N ALA A 119 -8.75 -5.75 -0.67
CA ALA A 119 -8.06 -4.62 -1.31
C ALA A 119 -8.58 -4.34 -2.72
N PHE A 120 -8.88 -5.36 -3.52
CA PHE A 120 -9.48 -5.16 -4.85
C PHE A 120 -10.83 -4.46 -4.74
N GLU A 121 -11.72 -4.97 -3.88
CA GLU A 121 -13.04 -4.36 -3.68
C GLU A 121 -12.91 -2.92 -3.20
N HIS A 122 -12.02 -2.65 -2.24
CA HIS A 122 -11.81 -1.31 -1.72
C HIS A 122 -11.28 -0.34 -2.80
N ILE A 123 -10.26 -0.74 -3.57
CA ILE A 123 -9.67 0.09 -4.63
C ILE A 123 -10.74 0.47 -5.68
N PHE A 124 -11.45 -0.53 -6.23
CA PHE A 124 -12.43 -0.26 -7.28
C PHE A 124 -13.70 0.42 -6.76
N THR A 125 -14.06 0.22 -5.49
CA THR A 125 -15.15 0.98 -4.84
C THR A 125 -14.75 2.43 -4.60
N HIS A 126 -13.49 2.71 -4.30
CA HIS A 126 -13.00 4.08 -4.21
C HIS A 126 -13.03 4.77 -5.57
N ILE A 127 -12.51 4.10 -6.62
CA ILE A 127 -12.48 4.62 -8.00
C ILE A 127 -13.90 4.86 -8.54
N SER A 128 -14.88 4.01 -8.21
CA SER A 128 -16.26 4.21 -8.68
C SER A 128 -16.98 5.38 -7.98
N ARG A 129 -16.45 5.84 -6.84
CA ARG A 129 -17.01 6.91 -6.03
C ARG A 129 -16.29 8.25 -6.19
N SER A 130 -15.08 8.25 -6.73
CA SER A 130 -14.34 9.49 -7.01
C SER A 130 -14.99 10.25 -8.16
N GLN A 131 -14.95 11.57 -8.07
CA GLN A 131 -15.40 12.51 -9.11
C GLN A 131 -14.20 13.35 -9.51
N ASN A 132 -14.11 13.74 -10.78
CA ASN A 132 -13.04 14.59 -11.34
C ASN A 132 -11.62 14.00 -11.19
N GLN A 133 -11.51 12.67 -11.12
CA GLN A 133 -10.24 11.96 -11.01
C GLN A 133 -10.25 10.77 -11.98
N GLN A 134 -9.19 10.62 -12.77
CA GLN A 134 -9.01 9.49 -13.68
C GLN A 134 -8.03 8.49 -13.09
N TYR A 135 -8.39 7.21 -13.12
CA TYR A 135 -7.57 6.15 -12.55
C TYR A 135 -7.15 5.12 -13.60
N LEU A 136 -5.89 4.69 -13.54
CA LEU A 136 -5.37 3.55 -14.27
C LEU A 136 -4.78 2.53 -13.29
N VAL A 137 -5.40 1.36 -13.20
CA VAL A 137 -4.95 0.27 -12.33
C VAL A 137 -4.27 -0.82 -13.17
N ARG A 138 -3.06 -1.19 -12.76
CA ARG A 138 -2.29 -2.28 -13.36
C ARG A 138 -1.89 -3.31 -12.31
N ALA A 139 -2.01 -4.58 -12.66
CA ALA A 139 -1.65 -5.70 -11.79
C ALA A 139 -0.51 -6.52 -12.40
N SER A 140 0.42 -6.93 -11.55
CA SER A 140 1.50 -7.88 -11.88
C SER A 140 1.57 -8.93 -10.77
N TYR A 141 1.92 -10.17 -11.12
CA TYR A 141 2.00 -11.24 -10.13
C TYR A 141 3.23 -12.10 -10.39
N LEU A 142 4.08 -12.24 -9.38
CA LEU A 142 5.34 -12.95 -9.49
C LEU A 142 5.57 -13.89 -8.31
N GLU A 143 6.51 -14.79 -8.53
CA GLU A 143 7.03 -15.71 -7.54
C GLU A 143 8.55 -15.63 -7.48
N ILE A 144 9.11 -15.64 -6.27
CA ILE A 144 10.54 -15.81 -6.03
C ILE A 144 10.74 -17.21 -5.47
N TYR A 145 11.47 -18.03 -6.20
CA TYR A 145 11.81 -19.40 -5.82
C TYR A 145 13.27 -19.69 -6.15
N GLN A 146 14.04 -20.18 -5.16
CA GLN A 146 15.48 -20.44 -5.30
C GLN A 146 16.29 -19.24 -5.84
N GLU A 147 15.97 -18.02 -5.41
CA GLU A 147 16.56 -16.76 -5.89
C GLU A 147 16.33 -16.45 -7.39
N GLU A 148 15.40 -17.15 -8.03
CA GLU A 148 14.91 -16.86 -9.37
C GLU A 148 13.54 -16.20 -9.33
N ILE A 149 13.35 -15.15 -10.13
CA ILE A 149 12.07 -14.46 -10.28
C ILE A 149 11.33 -15.06 -11.47
N ARG A 150 10.10 -15.51 -11.23
CA ARG A 150 9.18 -16.04 -12.24
C ARG A 150 7.95 -15.16 -12.32
N ASP A 151 7.53 -14.87 -13.55
CA ASP A 151 6.29 -14.15 -13.82
C ASP A 151 5.14 -15.14 -13.87
N LEU A 152 4.19 -15.03 -12.95
CA LEU A 152 3.06 -15.97 -12.87
C LEU A 152 1.98 -15.71 -13.94
N LEU A 153 2.05 -14.57 -14.64
CA LEU A 153 1.08 -14.16 -15.65
C LEU A 153 1.61 -14.29 -17.08
N ALA A 154 2.92 -14.49 -17.26
CA ALA A 154 3.51 -14.72 -18.56
C ALA A 154 3.07 -16.07 -19.17
N LYS A 155 2.89 -16.10 -20.50
CA LYS A 155 2.64 -17.37 -21.22
C LYS A 155 3.86 -18.29 -21.19
N ASP A 156 5.04 -17.71 -21.25
CA ASP A 156 6.31 -18.42 -21.18
C ASP A 156 6.86 -18.37 -19.75
N GLN A 157 6.73 -19.51 -19.05
CA GLN A 157 7.19 -19.70 -17.68
C GLN A 157 8.69 -20.05 -17.59
N SER A 158 9.39 -20.21 -18.73
CA SER A 158 10.82 -20.54 -18.76
C SER A 158 11.72 -19.32 -18.69
N LYS A 159 11.18 -18.12 -18.96
CA LYS A 159 11.92 -16.86 -18.97
C LYS A 159 12.31 -16.46 -17.54
N LYS A 160 13.62 -16.29 -17.31
CA LYS A 160 14.16 -15.74 -16.06
C LYS A 160 14.13 -14.22 -16.10
N LEU A 161 13.58 -13.60 -15.05
CA LEU A 161 13.52 -12.14 -14.94
C LEU A 161 14.67 -11.58 -14.10
N GLU A 162 15.12 -10.38 -14.46
CA GLU A 162 16.23 -9.68 -13.81
C GLU A 162 15.75 -8.42 -13.08
N LEU A 163 16.36 -8.16 -11.92
CA LEU A 163 16.18 -6.91 -11.19
C LEU A 163 17.10 -5.82 -11.73
N LYS A 164 16.52 -4.66 -12.00
CA LYS A 164 17.20 -3.43 -12.39
C LYS A 164 16.90 -2.32 -11.39
N GLU A 165 17.73 -1.29 -11.39
CA GLU A 165 17.61 -0.11 -10.53
C GLU A 165 17.60 1.12 -11.42
N ASN A 166 16.58 1.97 -11.23
CA ASN A 166 16.50 3.28 -11.83
C ASN A 166 16.61 4.35 -10.73
N PRO A 167 17.35 5.46 -10.95
CA PRO A 167 17.48 6.53 -9.96
C PRO A 167 16.14 7.11 -9.52
N ASP A 168 15.19 7.25 -10.46
CA ASP A 168 13.90 7.93 -10.21
C ASP A 168 12.80 6.99 -9.69
N SER A 169 12.81 5.72 -10.13
CA SER A 169 11.72 4.76 -9.84
C SER A 169 12.10 3.63 -8.89
N GLY A 170 13.36 3.58 -8.45
CA GLY A 170 13.88 2.56 -7.53
C GLY A 170 14.16 1.22 -8.22
N VAL A 171 14.08 0.14 -7.43
CA VAL A 171 14.30 -1.22 -7.91
C VAL A 171 13.05 -1.70 -8.66
N TYR A 172 13.21 -2.24 -9.87
CA TYR A 172 12.13 -2.79 -10.68
C TYR A 172 12.55 -4.07 -11.41
N ILE A 173 11.57 -4.85 -11.85
CA ILE A 173 11.82 -6.08 -12.60
C ILE A 173 11.68 -5.81 -14.08
N LYS A 174 12.74 -6.07 -14.84
CA LYS A 174 12.73 -5.89 -16.29
C LYS A 174 11.83 -6.95 -16.94
N ASP A 175 10.98 -6.54 -17.87
CA ASP A 175 10.09 -7.39 -18.66
C ASP A 175 9.04 -8.16 -17.83
N LEU A 176 8.72 -7.71 -16.60
CA LEU A 176 7.59 -8.24 -15.84
C LEU A 176 6.28 -7.86 -16.54
N SER A 177 5.42 -8.84 -16.79
CA SER A 177 4.12 -8.59 -17.39
C SER A 177 3.22 -7.79 -16.45
N SER A 178 2.44 -6.89 -17.03
CA SER A 178 1.50 -6.04 -16.31
C SER A 178 0.20 -5.95 -17.08
N PHE A 179 -0.91 -6.21 -16.40
CA PHE A 179 -2.24 -6.23 -16.99
C PHE A 179 -3.05 -5.05 -16.47
N VAL A 180 -3.65 -4.29 -17.38
CA VAL A 180 -4.60 -3.23 -17.04
C VAL A 180 -5.90 -3.89 -16.60
N THR A 181 -6.44 -3.47 -15.47
CA THR A 181 -7.68 -4.03 -14.88
C THR A 181 -8.67 -2.91 -14.61
N LYS A 182 -9.89 -3.04 -15.14
CA LYS A 182 -10.93 -1.99 -15.10
C LYS A 182 -11.96 -2.18 -14.01
N ASN A 183 -12.07 -3.39 -13.47
CA ASN A 183 -13.03 -3.73 -12.44
C ASN A 183 -12.48 -4.86 -11.58
N VAL A 184 -13.18 -5.13 -10.47
CA VAL A 184 -12.85 -6.21 -9.54
C VAL A 184 -12.69 -7.54 -10.29
N LYS A 185 -13.68 -7.96 -11.09
CA LYS A 185 -13.63 -9.27 -11.79
C LYS A 185 -12.40 -9.46 -12.68
N GLU A 186 -11.91 -8.40 -13.33
CA GLU A 186 -10.69 -8.46 -14.15
C GLU A 186 -9.43 -8.68 -13.31
N ILE A 187 -9.25 -7.94 -12.22
CA ILE A 187 -8.07 -8.14 -11.34
C ILE A 187 -8.13 -9.49 -10.62
N GLU A 188 -9.33 -9.94 -10.28
CA GLU A 188 -9.57 -11.29 -9.74
C GLU A 188 -9.19 -12.37 -10.75
N HIS A 189 -9.51 -12.18 -12.03
CA HIS A 189 -9.10 -13.09 -13.09
C HIS A 189 -7.57 -13.17 -13.22
N VAL A 190 -6.87 -12.03 -13.15
CA VAL A 190 -5.40 -11.97 -13.15
C VAL A 190 -4.82 -12.75 -11.96
N MET A 191 -5.37 -12.57 -10.76
CA MET A 191 -4.95 -13.32 -9.57
C MET A 191 -5.19 -14.83 -9.70
N ASN A 192 -6.35 -15.22 -10.23
CA ASN A 192 -6.70 -16.64 -10.45
C ASN A 192 -5.78 -17.29 -11.48
N LEU A 193 -5.46 -16.59 -12.57
CA LEU A 193 -4.51 -17.06 -13.58
C LEU A 193 -3.14 -17.35 -12.95
N GLY A 194 -2.56 -16.39 -12.22
CA GLY A 194 -1.26 -16.60 -11.60
C GLY A 194 -1.28 -17.66 -10.48
N SER A 195 -2.40 -17.80 -9.77
CA SER A 195 -2.57 -18.85 -8.74
C SER A 195 -2.64 -20.26 -9.36
N GLN A 196 -3.25 -20.41 -10.54
CA GLN A 196 -3.25 -21.66 -11.30
C GLN A 196 -1.82 -21.99 -11.78
N THR A 197 -1.11 -21.03 -12.36
CA THR A 197 0.30 -21.19 -12.78
C THR A 197 1.17 -21.66 -11.60
N ARG A 198 1.04 -21.00 -10.44
CA ARG A 198 1.76 -21.35 -9.21
C ARG A 198 1.43 -22.78 -8.73
N SER A 199 0.17 -23.20 -8.86
CA SER A 199 -0.28 -24.53 -8.46
C SER A 199 0.28 -25.63 -9.37
N VAL A 200 0.31 -25.40 -10.69
CA VAL A 200 0.91 -26.34 -11.66
C VAL A 200 2.41 -26.52 -11.40
N GLY A 201 3.11 -25.44 -11.06
CA GLY A 201 4.51 -25.50 -10.60
C GLY A 201 4.68 -26.37 -9.35
N SER A 202 3.71 -26.33 -8.43
CA SER A 202 3.70 -27.07 -7.18
C SER A 202 3.41 -28.57 -7.34
N THR A 203 2.67 -28.98 -8.37
CA THR A 203 2.36 -30.39 -8.64
C THR A 203 3.47 -31.13 -9.39
N ASN A 204 4.26 -30.42 -10.21
CA ASN A 204 5.39 -31.01 -10.94
C ASN A 204 6.65 -31.17 -10.07
N MET A 205 6.75 -30.45 -8.94
CA MET A 205 7.85 -30.54 -7.98
C MET A 205 7.30 -30.27 -6.56
N ASN A 206 7.28 -31.28 -5.68
CA ASN A 206 6.82 -31.31 -4.27
C ASN A 206 6.52 -29.95 -3.59
N GLU A 207 5.37 -29.83 -2.91
CA GLU A 207 4.97 -28.81 -1.89
C GLU A 207 5.62 -27.40 -2.02
N HIS A 208 5.64 -26.85 -3.24
CA HIS A 208 6.35 -25.63 -3.63
C HIS A 208 5.84 -24.34 -2.96
N SER A 209 4.53 -24.26 -2.63
CA SER A 209 3.93 -23.03 -2.10
C SER A 209 4.44 -22.61 -0.71
N SER A 210 4.97 -23.56 0.07
CA SER A 210 5.60 -23.29 1.37
C SER A 210 7.03 -22.77 1.26
N ARG A 211 7.65 -22.89 0.07
CA ARG A 211 9.07 -22.65 -0.20
C ARG A 211 9.34 -21.48 -1.13
N SER A 212 8.29 -20.84 -1.62
CA SER A 212 8.36 -19.70 -2.53
C SER A 212 7.65 -18.48 -1.96
N HIS A 213 8.13 -17.30 -2.33
CA HIS A 213 7.48 -16.03 -2.00
C HIS A 213 6.61 -15.60 -3.16
N ALA A 214 5.34 -15.28 -2.90
CA ALA A 214 4.45 -14.73 -3.91
C ALA A 214 4.24 -13.23 -3.66
N ILE A 215 4.37 -12.42 -4.70
CA ILE A 215 4.22 -10.97 -4.61
C ILE A 215 3.22 -10.51 -5.67
N PHE A 216 2.07 -10.05 -5.23
CA PHE A 216 1.06 -9.43 -6.09
C PHE A 216 1.24 -7.90 -6.01
N LEU A 217 1.56 -7.28 -7.14
CA LEU A 217 1.79 -5.85 -7.25
C LEU A 217 0.59 -5.18 -7.91
N ILE A 218 0.09 -4.10 -7.31
CA ILE A 218 -0.93 -3.23 -7.89
C ILE A 218 -0.33 -1.84 -8.03
N THR A 219 -0.27 -1.33 -9.25
CA THR A 219 0.11 0.06 -9.52
C THR A 219 -1.16 0.84 -9.84
N ILE A 220 -1.40 1.91 -9.10
CA ILE A 220 -2.55 2.80 -9.25
C ILE A 220 -2.00 4.16 -9.66
N GLU A 221 -2.31 4.58 -10.87
CA GLU A 221 -2.06 5.94 -11.35
C GLU A 221 -3.36 6.73 -11.24
N CYS A 222 -3.28 7.94 -10.70
CA CYS A 222 -4.38 8.86 -10.56
C CYS A 222 -3.99 10.17 -11.24
N SER A 223 -4.78 10.62 -12.20
CA SER A 223 -4.71 11.99 -12.75
C SER A 223 -5.85 12.80 -12.17
N GLU A 224 -5.55 13.99 -11.66
CA GLU A 224 -6.52 14.94 -11.12
C GLU A 224 -6.19 16.33 -11.63
N THR A 225 -7.18 17.05 -12.17
CA THR A 225 -7.01 18.44 -12.55
C THR A 225 -6.94 19.30 -11.30
N GLY A 226 -5.81 19.96 -11.10
CA GLY A 226 -5.59 20.87 -9.99
C GLY A 226 -6.44 22.14 -10.08
N PRO A 227 -6.52 22.91 -8.98
CA PRO A 227 -7.18 24.22 -8.97
C PRO A 227 -6.45 25.27 -9.82
N ASP A 228 -5.24 24.97 -10.28
CA ASP A 228 -4.45 25.74 -11.25
C ASP A 228 -4.80 25.39 -12.72
N GLY A 229 -5.66 24.39 -12.94
CA GLY A 229 -6.06 23.91 -14.27
C GLY A 229 -5.06 22.93 -14.90
N GLU A 230 -3.99 22.56 -14.20
CA GLU A 230 -2.98 21.60 -14.69
C GLU A 230 -3.34 20.17 -14.24
N GLU A 231 -2.92 19.16 -15.02
CA GLU A 231 -3.10 17.76 -14.63
C GLU A 231 -1.98 17.32 -13.68
N HIS A 232 -2.36 16.94 -12.46
CA HIS A 232 -1.45 16.36 -11.48
C HIS A 232 -1.54 14.84 -11.49
N ILE A 233 -0.40 14.17 -11.70
CA ILE A 233 -0.32 12.71 -11.75
C ILE A 233 0.32 12.17 -10.47
N ARG A 234 -0.41 11.28 -9.80
CA ARG A 234 0.04 10.54 -8.61
C ARG A 234 0.13 9.05 -8.92
N VAL A 235 1.18 8.40 -8.41
CA VAL A 235 1.39 6.96 -8.60
C VAL A 235 1.56 6.25 -7.27
N GLY A 236 0.57 5.44 -6.89
CA GLY A 236 0.65 4.54 -5.75
C GLY A 236 1.05 3.13 -6.17
N LYS A 237 2.02 2.51 -5.47
CA LYS A 237 2.36 1.09 -5.66
C LYS A 237 2.02 0.31 -4.40
N LEU A 238 1.16 -0.69 -4.53
CA LEU A 238 0.81 -1.64 -3.47
C LEU A 238 1.47 -2.99 -3.71
N ASN A 239 2.30 -3.44 -2.77
CA ASN A 239 2.87 -4.78 -2.76
C ASN A 239 2.17 -5.65 -1.73
N LEU A 240 1.58 -6.76 -2.18
CA LEU A 240 0.91 -7.75 -1.33
C LEU A 240 1.72 -9.04 -1.37
N VAL A 241 2.41 -9.33 -0.26
CA VAL A 241 3.46 -10.35 -0.20
C VAL A 241 3.03 -11.51 0.70
N ASP A 242 3.01 -12.73 0.15
CA ASP A 242 2.86 -13.99 0.90
C ASP A 242 4.23 -14.69 0.92
N LEU A 243 4.93 -14.59 2.05
CA LEU A 243 6.28 -15.15 2.18
C LEU A 243 6.25 -16.67 2.33
N ALA A 244 7.38 -17.30 2.04
CA ALA A 244 7.65 -18.70 2.37
C ALA A 244 7.60 -18.95 3.89
N GLY A 245 7.53 -20.23 4.28
CA GLY A 245 7.62 -20.65 5.68
C GLY A 245 8.90 -20.18 6.37
N SER A 246 8.78 -19.63 7.57
CA SER A 246 9.94 -19.19 8.38
C SER A 246 10.67 -20.31 9.11
N GLU A 247 10.16 -21.54 9.04
CA GLU A 247 10.71 -22.69 9.77
C GLU A 247 12.07 -23.15 9.25
N ARG A 248 12.94 -23.57 10.18
CA ARG A 248 14.26 -24.12 9.86
C ARG A 248 14.16 -25.62 9.56
N GLN A 249 14.86 -26.07 8.51
CA GLN A 249 14.72 -27.44 7.98
C GLN A 249 15.35 -28.55 8.85
N ASN A 250 16.09 -28.24 9.92
CA ASN A 250 16.66 -29.26 10.82
C ASN A 250 15.60 -30.17 11.49
N LYS A 251 14.31 -29.83 11.41
CA LYS A 251 13.19 -30.67 11.86
C LYS A 251 12.64 -31.63 10.79
N MET A 252 13.03 -31.52 9.52
CA MET A 252 12.59 -32.40 8.43
C MET A 252 13.68 -33.39 8.04
N GLY A 253 13.69 -34.55 8.70
CA GLY A 253 14.66 -35.63 8.49
C GLY A 253 14.59 -36.29 7.10
N ALA A 254 15.10 -35.62 6.07
CA ALA A 254 15.16 -36.17 4.72
C ALA A 254 16.62 -36.25 4.23
N HIS A 255 17.20 -37.43 4.36
CA HIS A 255 18.46 -37.82 3.74
C HIS A 255 18.34 -37.83 2.20
N GLY A 256 19.37 -37.29 1.52
CA GLY A 256 19.61 -37.48 0.09
C GLY A 256 19.15 -36.31 -0.79
N GLU A 257 20.08 -35.61 -1.44
CA GLU A 257 19.92 -34.59 -2.50
C GLU A 257 19.19 -33.27 -2.19
N ARG A 258 18.40 -33.19 -1.10
CA ARG A 258 17.72 -31.98 -0.61
C ARG A 258 18.57 -30.83 0.00
N PRO A 259 19.87 -30.96 0.35
CA PRO A 259 20.60 -29.88 1.05
C PRO A 259 20.79 -28.58 0.23
N LYS A 260 21.00 -28.67 -1.10
CA LYS A 260 21.29 -27.50 -1.95
C LYS A 260 20.07 -26.60 -2.20
N GLU A 261 18.89 -27.20 -2.31
CA GLU A 261 17.61 -26.48 -2.40
C GLU A 261 17.22 -25.88 -1.04
N ALA A 262 17.46 -26.63 0.05
CA ALA A 262 17.21 -26.23 1.42
C ALA A 262 17.97 -24.96 1.84
N SER A 263 19.25 -24.87 1.44
CA SER A 263 20.11 -23.70 1.71
C SER A 263 19.60 -22.43 1.02
N LYS A 264 19.08 -22.55 -0.22
CA LYS A 264 18.62 -21.40 -1.02
C LYS A 264 17.25 -20.85 -0.63
N ILE A 265 16.33 -21.66 -0.09
CA ILE A 265 15.02 -21.16 0.35
C ILE A 265 15.16 -20.25 1.57
N ASN A 266 15.98 -20.68 2.54
CA ASN A 266 16.26 -19.89 3.74
C ASN A 266 17.12 -18.67 3.47
N LEU A 267 17.90 -18.63 2.37
CA LEU A 267 18.73 -17.48 2.03
C LEU A 267 17.93 -16.17 2.00
N SER A 268 16.78 -16.17 1.32
CA SER A 268 15.90 -14.99 1.21
C SER A 268 15.35 -14.51 2.56
N LEU A 269 14.91 -15.42 3.43
CA LEU A 269 14.38 -15.09 4.76
C LEU A 269 15.47 -14.73 5.77
N SER A 270 16.65 -15.36 5.67
CA SER A 270 17.84 -15.01 6.46
C SER A 270 18.37 -13.62 6.06
N ALA A 271 18.45 -13.32 4.76
CA ALA A 271 18.79 -12.00 4.26
C ALA A 271 17.80 -10.94 4.76
N LEU A 272 16.49 -11.25 4.74
CA LEU A 272 15.47 -10.38 5.32
C LEU A 272 15.71 -10.12 6.82
N GLY A 273 16.05 -11.15 7.59
CA GLY A 273 16.42 -11.00 9.01
C GLY A 273 17.66 -10.14 9.25
N ASN A 274 18.68 -10.27 8.39
CA ASN A 274 19.89 -9.47 8.43
C ASN A 274 19.60 -7.99 8.11
N VAL A 275 18.78 -7.72 7.10
CA VAL A 275 18.34 -6.35 6.75
C VAL A 275 17.60 -5.70 7.93
N ILE A 276 16.64 -6.41 8.54
CA ILE A 276 15.90 -5.89 9.69
C ILE A 276 16.83 -5.59 10.87
N SER A 277 17.75 -6.51 11.19
CA SER A 277 18.69 -6.33 12.29
C SER A 277 19.60 -5.12 12.05
N ALA A 278 20.15 -4.98 10.83
CA ALA A 278 20.99 -3.86 10.46
C ALA A 278 20.25 -2.50 10.53
N LEU A 279 18.96 -2.47 10.15
CA LEU A 279 18.13 -1.26 10.20
C LEU A 279 17.81 -0.82 11.63
N VAL A 280 17.61 -1.77 12.54
CA VAL A 280 17.24 -1.50 13.94
C VAL A 280 18.45 -1.14 14.80
N ASP A 281 19.59 -1.78 14.55
CA ASP A 281 20.82 -1.54 15.32
C ASP A 281 21.32 -0.09 15.15
N GLY A 282 21.02 0.55 14.02
CA GLY A 282 21.36 1.95 13.71
C GLY A 282 22.86 2.26 13.63
N ARG A 283 23.72 1.28 13.94
CA ARG A 283 25.19 1.35 13.85
C ARG A 283 25.71 0.97 12.47
N SER A 284 24.94 0.18 11.73
CA SER A 284 25.31 -0.30 10.40
C SER A 284 25.11 0.80 9.37
N THR A 285 26.19 1.24 8.73
CA THR A 285 26.15 2.21 7.62
C THR A 285 25.68 1.58 6.31
N HIS A 286 25.91 0.29 6.14
CA HIS A 286 25.50 -0.48 4.97
C HIS A 286 24.42 -1.50 5.35
N ILE A 287 23.29 -1.46 4.63
CA ILE A 287 22.20 -2.42 4.78
C ILE A 287 22.29 -3.45 3.65
N PRO A 288 22.34 -4.77 3.94
CA PRO A 288 22.62 -5.80 2.95
C PRO A 288 21.40 -6.19 2.10
N TYR A 289 20.74 -5.22 1.46
CA TYR A 289 19.58 -5.51 0.60
C TYR A 289 19.91 -6.44 -0.56
N ARG A 290 21.17 -6.45 -1.01
CA ARG A 290 21.64 -7.22 -2.17
C ARG A 290 21.81 -8.71 -1.93
N ASP A 291 21.74 -9.17 -0.67
CA ASP A 291 21.94 -10.57 -0.29
C ASP A 291 20.82 -11.49 -0.79
N SER A 292 19.64 -10.94 -1.12
CA SER A 292 18.58 -11.69 -1.81
C SER A 292 17.76 -10.84 -2.78
N LYS A 293 17.13 -11.48 -3.77
CA LYS A 293 16.17 -10.81 -4.68
C LYS A 293 14.97 -10.25 -3.93
N LEU A 294 14.51 -10.95 -2.90
CA LEU A 294 13.39 -10.52 -2.04
C LEU A 294 13.72 -9.20 -1.34
N THR A 295 14.86 -9.12 -0.67
CA THR A 295 15.28 -7.90 0.05
C THR A 295 15.57 -6.72 -0.87
N ARG A 296 16.04 -6.98 -2.11
CA ARG A 296 16.18 -5.92 -3.13
C ARG A 296 14.81 -5.39 -3.58
N LEU A 297 13.84 -6.28 -3.81
CA LEU A 297 12.48 -5.88 -4.18
C LEU A 297 11.77 -5.10 -3.07
N LEU A 298 12.00 -5.49 -1.81
CA LEU A 298 11.40 -4.87 -0.64
C LEU A 298 12.25 -3.75 -0.03
N GLN A 299 13.30 -3.30 -0.72
CA GLN A 299 14.20 -2.27 -0.22
C GLN A 299 13.43 -0.98 0.16
N ASP A 300 12.49 -0.55 -0.69
CA ASP A 300 11.67 0.62 -0.40
C ASP A 300 10.70 0.40 0.78
N SER A 301 10.32 -0.85 1.03
CA SER A 301 9.40 -1.26 2.11
C SER A 301 10.10 -1.33 3.47
N LEU A 302 11.42 -1.51 3.50
CA LEU A 302 12.19 -1.74 4.71
C LEU A 302 13.22 -0.62 4.86
N GLY A 303 12.84 0.50 5.48
CA GLY A 303 13.69 1.68 5.68
C GLY A 303 13.64 2.72 4.55
N GLY A 304 12.82 2.50 3.52
CA GLY A 304 12.73 3.36 2.32
C GLY A 304 11.45 4.17 2.21
N ASN A 305 11.06 4.46 0.95
CA ASN A 305 9.87 5.24 0.59
C ASN A 305 8.63 4.34 0.45
N ALA A 306 8.13 3.80 1.55
CA ALA A 306 6.83 3.13 1.59
C ALA A 306 6.25 3.08 3.00
N LYS A 307 4.92 3.03 3.09
CA LYS A 307 4.23 2.60 4.31
C LYS A 307 4.19 1.08 4.32
N THR A 308 4.49 0.46 5.46
CA THR A 308 4.67 -0.99 5.50
C THR A 308 4.00 -1.60 6.72
N ILE A 309 3.29 -2.71 6.47
CA ILE A 309 2.60 -3.53 7.46
C ILE A 309 3.18 -4.93 7.40
N MET A 310 3.63 -5.43 8.55
CA MET A 310 3.97 -6.84 8.75
C MET A 310 2.85 -7.54 9.51
N VAL A 311 2.35 -8.65 8.97
CA VAL A 311 1.44 -9.55 9.69
C VAL A 311 2.21 -10.80 10.12
N ALA A 312 2.51 -10.89 11.42
CA ALA A 312 3.17 -12.05 12.01
C ALA A 312 2.13 -13.14 12.33
N THR A 313 2.12 -14.23 11.56
CA THR A 313 1.18 -15.34 11.75
C THR A 313 1.74 -16.41 12.67
N LEU A 314 0.95 -16.82 13.67
CA LEU A 314 1.40 -17.68 14.78
C LEU A 314 0.53 -18.93 14.90
N GLY A 315 1.16 -20.04 15.31
CA GLY A 315 0.50 -21.30 15.64
C GLY A 315 0.34 -21.44 17.17
N PRO A 316 -0.84 -21.76 17.70
CA PRO A 316 -1.08 -21.83 19.15
C PRO A 316 -0.45 -23.06 19.84
N ALA A 317 -0.07 -24.10 19.08
CA ALA A 317 0.35 -25.38 19.62
C ALA A 317 1.76 -25.39 20.23
N SER A 318 1.96 -26.20 21.27
CA SER A 318 3.24 -26.38 21.98
C SER A 318 4.38 -26.88 21.07
N HIS A 319 4.07 -27.69 20.06
CA HIS A 319 5.05 -28.14 19.06
C HIS A 319 5.66 -26.99 18.25
N SER A 320 4.89 -25.93 18.01
CA SER A 320 5.30 -24.73 17.27
C SER A 320 5.93 -23.65 18.16
N TYR A 321 6.24 -23.95 19.42
CA TYR A 321 6.80 -22.97 20.37
C TYR A 321 8.06 -22.28 19.82
N ASP A 322 9.06 -23.04 19.37
CA ASP A 322 10.34 -22.49 18.91
C ASP A 322 10.15 -21.51 17.72
N GLU A 323 9.28 -21.88 16.77
CA GLU A 323 9.02 -21.10 15.55
C GLU A 323 8.13 -19.88 15.82
N SER A 324 7.17 -20.01 16.74
CA SER A 324 6.34 -18.89 17.17
C SER A 324 7.15 -17.87 17.94
N LEU A 325 8.09 -18.31 18.80
CA LEU A 325 9.02 -17.43 19.49
C LEU A 325 9.96 -16.71 18.51
N SER A 326 10.52 -17.44 17.54
CA SER A 326 11.35 -16.85 16.48
C SER A 326 10.58 -15.77 15.71
N THR A 327 9.33 -16.07 15.33
CA THR A 327 8.43 -15.15 14.62
C THR A 327 8.13 -13.89 15.46
N LEU A 328 7.82 -14.06 16.74
CA LEU A 328 7.56 -12.95 17.67
C LEU A 328 8.78 -12.05 17.85
N ARG A 329 9.99 -12.62 17.97
CA ARG A 329 11.24 -11.85 18.05
C ARG A 329 11.53 -11.09 16.77
N PHE A 330 11.35 -11.72 15.63
CA PHE A 330 11.53 -11.09 14.33
C PHE A 330 10.56 -9.90 14.15
N ALA A 331 9.29 -10.11 14.46
CA ALA A 331 8.25 -9.07 14.45
C ALA A 331 8.58 -7.93 15.42
N ASN A 332 9.05 -8.25 16.63
CA ASN A 332 9.43 -7.25 17.64
C ASN A 332 10.64 -6.41 17.22
N ARG A 333 11.58 -6.97 16.43
CA ARG A 333 12.64 -6.18 15.79
C ARG A 333 12.06 -5.28 14.69
N ALA A 334 11.27 -5.85 13.79
CA ALA A 334 10.72 -5.16 12.62
C ALA A 334 9.94 -3.88 12.98
N LYS A 335 9.22 -3.86 14.12
CA LYS A 335 8.43 -2.69 14.56
C LYS A 335 9.26 -1.43 14.80
N ASN A 336 10.57 -1.57 15.00
CA ASN A 336 11.48 -0.45 15.25
C ASN A 336 12.08 0.14 13.96
N ILE A 337 11.77 -0.45 12.80
CA ILE A 337 12.21 0.09 11.51
C ILE A 337 11.47 1.39 11.23
N LYS A 338 12.21 2.41 10.79
CA LYS A 338 11.66 3.72 10.44
C LYS A 338 11.72 3.94 8.93
N ASN A 339 10.55 4.02 8.31
CA ASN A 339 10.40 4.35 6.89
C ASN A 339 10.21 5.85 6.70
N LYS A 340 10.39 6.31 5.46
CA LYS A 340 10.20 7.71 5.06
C LYS A 340 9.22 7.78 3.88
N PRO A 341 7.93 7.44 4.09
CA PRO A 341 6.94 7.45 3.03
C PRO A 341 6.72 8.87 2.49
N ARG A 342 6.57 8.97 1.17
CA ARG A 342 6.30 10.18 0.40
C ARG A 342 5.27 9.84 -0.67
N VAL A 343 4.47 10.84 -1.04
CA VAL A 343 3.59 10.73 -2.21
C VAL A 343 4.47 10.76 -3.45
N ASN A 344 4.24 9.84 -4.39
CA ASN A 344 4.93 9.87 -5.68
C ASN A 344 4.08 10.71 -6.65
N GLU A 345 4.50 11.97 -6.81
CA GLU A 345 3.94 12.99 -7.69
C GLU A 345 5.00 13.40 -8.73
N ASP A 346 4.59 14.06 -9.81
CA ASP A 346 5.56 14.70 -10.71
C ASP A 346 6.44 15.68 -9.89
N PRO A 347 7.77 15.73 -10.13
CA PRO A 347 8.66 16.68 -9.46
C PRO A 347 8.17 18.14 -9.49
N LYS A 348 7.47 18.55 -10.55
CA LYS A 348 6.89 19.90 -10.67
C LYS A 348 5.76 20.12 -9.66
N ASP A 349 4.86 19.16 -9.55
CA ASP A 349 3.70 19.19 -8.64
C ASP A 349 4.14 19.12 -7.19
N THR A 350 5.16 18.31 -6.90
CA THR A 350 5.77 18.21 -5.56
C THR A 350 6.30 19.56 -5.11
N LEU A 351 7.01 20.28 -5.98
CA LEU A 351 7.60 21.58 -5.69
C LEU A 351 6.53 22.67 -5.54
N LEU A 352 5.48 22.64 -6.40
CA LEU A 352 4.32 23.53 -6.29
C LEU A 352 3.61 23.37 -4.94
N ARG A 353 3.34 22.14 -4.50
CA ARG A 353 2.70 21.87 -3.19
C ARG A 353 3.57 22.32 -2.03
N GLU A 354 4.88 22.02 -2.05
CA GLU A 354 5.80 22.48 -1.00
C GLU A 354 5.86 24.01 -0.93
N PHE A 355 5.85 24.70 -2.07
CA PHE A 355 5.75 26.16 -2.11
C PHE A 355 4.39 26.67 -1.61
N GLN A 356 3.28 26.02 -1.98
CA GLN A 356 1.94 26.39 -1.50
C GLN A 356 1.85 26.28 0.03
N GLU A 357 2.34 25.18 0.60
CA GLU A 357 2.39 24.93 2.05
C GLU A 357 3.28 25.97 2.77
N GLU A 358 4.45 26.29 2.22
CA GLU A 358 5.33 27.29 2.82
C GLU A 358 4.75 28.71 2.67
N ILE A 359 4.04 29.03 1.58
CA ILE A 359 3.28 30.28 1.43
C ILE A 359 2.20 30.38 2.49
N VAL A 360 1.40 29.32 2.72
CA VAL A 360 0.36 29.30 3.76
C VAL A 360 0.98 29.47 5.14
N ARG A 361 2.09 28.78 5.42
CA ARG A 361 2.82 28.89 6.68
C ARG A 361 3.39 30.29 6.91
N LEU A 362 3.99 30.89 5.89
CA LEU A 362 4.52 32.26 5.93
C LEU A 362 3.40 33.30 6.08
N LYS A 363 2.27 33.13 5.38
CA LYS A 363 1.07 33.96 5.57
C LYS A 363 0.55 33.89 6.99
N ALA A 364 0.43 32.68 7.57
CA ALA A 364 0.02 32.49 8.96
C ALA A 364 1.02 33.11 9.96
N GLN A 365 2.33 33.06 9.66
CA GLN A 365 3.33 33.76 10.47
C GLN A 365 3.23 35.29 10.35
N LEU A 366 2.95 35.82 9.16
CA LEU A 366 2.77 37.25 8.91
C LEU A 366 1.50 37.81 9.56
N GLU A 367 0.42 37.02 9.61
CA GLU A 367 -0.80 37.32 10.36
C GLU A 367 -0.53 37.34 11.87
N LYS A 368 0.16 36.32 12.40
CA LYS A 368 0.59 36.30 13.82
C LYS A 368 1.53 37.47 14.19
N ARG A 369 2.28 38.01 13.23
CA ARG A 369 3.15 39.20 13.42
C ARG A 369 2.45 40.54 13.17
N GLY A 370 1.14 40.54 12.91
CA GLY A 370 0.33 41.77 12.77
C GLY A 370 0.64 42.62 11.54
N MET A 371 1.34 42.09 10.54
CA MET A 371 1.80 42.88 9.38
C MET A 371 0.77 43.01 8.24
N LEU A 372 -0.33 42.26 8.27
CA LEU A 372 -1.41 42.34 7.27
C LEU A 372 -2.56 43.30 7.67
N GLY A 373 -2.58 43.81 8.91
CA GLY A 373 -3.67 44.63 9.44
C GLY A 373 -3.64 46.14 9.14
N LYS A 374 -2.60 46.67 8.47
CA LYS A 374 -2.43 48.13 8.31
C LYS A 374 -2.79 48.73 6.95
N LYS A 375 -3.15 47.94 5.92
CA LYS A 375 -3.51 48.49 4.60
C LYS A 375 -4.99 48.90 4.43
N ARG A 376 -5.92 48.47 5.31
CA ARG A 376 -7.35 48.83 5.19
C ARG A 376 -7.80 50.13 5.88
N ARG A 377 -6.94 50.81 6.65
CA ARG A 377 -7.33 52.02 7.42
C ARG A 377 -6.90 53.37 6.84
N ARG A 378 -6.24 53.43 5.68
CA ARG A 378 -5.84 54.72 5.05
C ARG A 378 -6.66 55.18 3.85
N SER A 379 -7.70 54.43 3.44
CA SER A 379 -8.53 54.80 2.29
C SER A 379 -9.90 55.45 2.65
N SER A 380 -10.43 55.29 3.88
CA SER A 380 -11.81 55.72 4.18
C SER A 380 -12.02 57.19 4.57
N ARG A 381 -11.05 58.09 4.29
CA ARG A 381 -11.19 59.52 4.67
C ARG A 381 -10.82 60.48 3.53
N ARG A 382 -11.46 60.34 2.37
CA ARG A 382 -11.75 61.46 1.45
C ARG A 382 -12.53 60.98 0.21
N LYS A 383 -13.84 61.24 0.21
CA LYS A 383 -14.60 61.96 -0.84
C LYS A 383 -16.09 61.63 -0.70
N LYS A 384 -16.88 62.68 -0.48
CA LYS A 384 -18.35 62.71 -0.57
C LYS A 384 -18.70 63.59 -1.77
N ALA A 385 -19.71 63.15 -2.53
CA ALA A 385 -20.56 63.89 -3.47
C ALA A 385 -20.03 64.09 -4.92
N PRO A 386 -20.93 64.31 -5.90
CA PRO A 386 -21.22 63.33 -6.97
C PRO A 386 -21.08 63.92 -8.39
N ASP A 387 -21.09 63.05 -9.41
CA ASP A 387 -21.82 63.20 -10.70
C ASP A 387 -21.17 62.36 -11.81
N GLY A 388 -22.03 61.76 -12.64
CA GLY A 388 -21.78 61.52 -14.07
C GLY A 388 -21.11 60.22 -14.49
N GLU A 389 -21.94 59.32 -15.05
CA GLU A 389 -21.73 58.43 -16.21
C GLU A 389 -20.41 57.65 -16.39
N GLY A 390 -20.53 56.33 -16.61
CA GLY A 390 -19.48 55.53 -17.26
C GLY A 390 -19.35 54.07 -16.79
N ALA A 391 -20.12 53.19 -17.43
CA ALA A 391 -19.83 51.84 -17.93
C ALA A 391 -18.82 50.85 -17.25
N VAL A 392 -19.24 49.57 -17.35
CA VAL A 392 -18.50 48.27 -17.48
C VAL A 392 -18.18 47.45 -16.20
N GLU A 393 -19.06 46.46 -15.98
CA GLU A 393 -18.88 44.99 -15.80
C GLU A 393 -17.66 44.41 -15.07
N ASN A 394 -17.90 43.47 -14.14
CA ASN A 394 -17.52 42.06 -14.31
C ASN A 394 -18.17 41.16 -13.22
N GLU A 395 -19.20 40.39 -13.59
CA GLU A 395 -19.66 39.15 -12.95
C GLU A 395 -19.37 38.05 -13.99
N GLY A 396 -18.45 37.12 -13.78
CA GLY A 396 -18.72 35.88 -13.08
C GLY A 396 -19.23 34.80 -14.07
N GLU A 397 -18.35 34.27 -14.93
CA GLU A 397 -18.67 33.16 -15.83
C GLU A 397 -18.21 31.83 -15.20
N GLU A 398 -19.19 31.02 -14.80
CA GLU A 398 -19.04 29.57 -14.63
C GLU A 398 -19.26 28.93 -16.00
N ASP A 399 -18.21 28.34 -16.56
CA ASP A 399 -18.21 27.72 -17.88
C ASP A 399 -19.12 26.47 -17.95
N ASN A 400 -20.13 26.56 -18.82
CA ASN A 400 -20.97 25.44 -19.26
C ASN A 400 -20.32 24.78 -20.50
N GLU A 401 -19.63 23.65 -20.32
CA GLU A 401 -19.01 22.87 -21.41
C GLU A 401 -20.02 22.41 -22.48
N ASP A 402 -21.29 22.17 -22.12
CA ASP A 402 -22.35 21.76 -23.07
C ASP A 402 -22.77 22.89 -24.04
N GLY A 403 -22.42 24.15 -23.76
CA GLY A 403 -22.76 25.29 -24.59
C GLY A 403 -21.86 25.47 -25.82
N LEU A 404 -20.61 25.00 -25.74
CA LEU A 404 -19.60 25.23 -26.77
C LEU A 404 -19.77 24.31 -27.99
N GLU A 405 -20.13 23.04 -27.80
CA GLU A 405 -20.41 22.10 -28.91
C GLU A 405 -21.61 22.56 -29.76
N LYS A 406 -22.71 22.96 -29.10
CA LYS A 406 -23.90 23.47 -29.79
C LYS A 406 -23.64 24.77 -30.56
N ASN A 407 -22.79 25.64 -30.01
CA ASN A 407 -22.44 26.90 -30.67
C ASN A 407 -21.56 26.68 -31.91
N MET A 408 -20.65 25.69 -31.89
CA MET A 408 -19.81 25.35 -33.05
C MET A 408 -20.62 24.70 -34.18
N GLU A 409 -21.53 23.77 -33.86
CA GLU A 409 -22.41 23.15 -34.87
C GLU A 409 -23.32 24.17 -35.56
N ASN A 410 -23.90 25.09 -34.78
CA ASN A 410 -24.75 26.15 -35.32
C ASN A 410 -23.96 27.12 -36.21
N TYR A 411 -22.74 27.50 -35.82
CA TYR A 411 -21.87 28.37 -36.60
C TYR A 411 -21.47 27.75 -37.95
N LEU A 412 -21.12 26.45 -37.96
CA LEU A 412 -20.77 25.72 -39.19
C LEU A 412 -21.97 25.56 -40.13
N LYS A 413 -23.16 25.36 -39.57
CA LYS A 413 -24.40 25.25 -40.35
C LYS A 413 -24.77 26.59 -41.02
N GLU A 414 -24.68 27.70 -40.28
CA GLU A 414 -24.89 29.05 -40.84
C GLU A 414 -23.86 29.42 -41.93
N GLN A 415 -22.60 29.03 -41.78
CA GLN A 415 -21.59 29.26 -42.81
C GLN A 415 -21.87 28.49 -44.09
N LYS A 416 -22.38 27.26 -43.98
CA LYS A 416 -22.74 26.43 -45.12
C LYS A 416 -23.96 26.96 -45.88
N GLU A 417 -25.01 27.36 -45.16
CA GLU A 417 -26.21 27.98 -45.75
C GLU A 417 -25.86 29.29 -46.47
N ARG A 418 -25.02 30.16 -45.88
CA ARG A 418 -24.55 31.39 -46.56
C ARG A 418 -23.77 31.12 -47.84
N LEU A 419 -22.90 30.12 -47.85
CA LEU A 419 -22.12 29.76 -49.04
C LEU A 419 -23.00 29.16 -50.16
N GLU A 420 -24.06 28.43 -49.81
CA GLU A 420 -25.05 27.92 -50.77
C GLU A 420 -25.92 29.04 -51.34
N GLU A 421 -26.32 30.02 -50.52
CA GLU A 421 -27.06 31.21 -50.97
C GLU A 421 -26.22 32.11 -51.90
N GLU A 422 -24.93 32.34 -51.58
CA GLU A 422 -24.03 33.08 -52.48
C GLU A 422 -23.80 32.33 -53.80
N LYS A 423 -23.69 30.99 -53.77
CA LYS A 423 -23.56 30.18 -54.99
C LYS A 423 -24.79 30.33 -55.88
N ALA A 424 -25.98 30.32 -55.29
CA ALA A 424 -27.24 30.52 -56.02
C ALA A 424 -27.36 31.93 -56.60
N ALA A 425 -26.97 32.97 -55.85
CA ALA A 425 -26.99 34.35 -56.30
C ALA A 425 -26.05 34.60 -57.50
N ILE A 426 -24.84 34.03 -57.47
CA ILE A 426 -23.89 34.11 -58.60
C ILE A 426 -24.42 33.34 -59.81
N GLN A 427 -25.16 32.25 -59.61
CA GLN A 427 -25.75 31.44 -60.68
C GLN A 427 -26.91 32.18 -61.39
N ASP A 428 -27.64 33.05 -60.70
CA ASP A 428 -28.76 33.83 -61.26
C ASP A 428 -28.33 35.20 -61.85
N ASP A 429 -27.11 35.66 -61.57
CA ASP A 429 -26.61 36.93 -62.12
C ASP A 429 -26.21 36.79 -63.61
N HIS A 430 -26.87 37.54 -64.49
CA HIS A 430 -26.71 37.54 -65.95
C HIS A 430 -25.70 38.59 -66.47
N SER A 431 -25.08 39.36 -65.58
CA SER A 431 -24.16 40.48 -65.91
C SER A 431 -22.67 40.10 -66.01
N LEU A 432 -22.28 38.90 -65.53
CA LEU A 432 -20.90 38.44 -65.45
C LEU A 432 -20.47 37.65 -66.71
N VAL A 433 -19.23 37.84 -67.15
CA VAL A 433 -18.63 37.08 -68.28
C VAL A 433 -18.57 35.60 -67.90
N SER A 434 -19.01 34.72 -68.82
CA SER A 434 -19.16 33.27 -68.59
C SER A 434 -17.95 32.60 -67.94
N GLU A 435 -16.72 33.04 -68.27
CA GLU A 435 -15.49 32.45 -67.73
C GLU A 435 -15.21 32.84 -66.26
N GLU A 436 -15.51 34.07 -65.84
CA GLU A 436 -15.34 34.49 -64.44
C GLU A 436 -16.40 33.87 -63.52
N LYS A 437 -17.64 33.79 -64.01
CA LYS A 437 -18.72 33.08 -63.32
C LYS A 437 -18.39 31.60 -63.10
N GLN A 438 -17.78 30.95 -64.09
CA GLN A 438 -17.40 29.54 -64.01
C GLN A 438 -16.21 29.31 -63.05
N LYS A 439 -15.24 30.24 -62.99
CA LYS A 439 -14.14 30.18 -62.02
C LYS A 439 -14.62 30.36 -60.57
N LEU A 440 -15.50 31.34 -60.32
CA LEU A 440 -16.05 31.60 -58.98
C LEU A 440 -16.90 30.41 -58.48
N LEU A 441 -17.69 29.79 -59.36
CA LEU A 441 -18.44 28.58 -59.03
C LEU A 441 -17.52 27.40 -58.67
N GLN A 442 -16.41 27.22 -59.39
CA GLN A 442 -15.42 26.18 -59.09
C GLN A 442 -14.67 26.42 -57.78
N GLU A 443 -14.29 27.67 -57.48
CA GLU A 443 -13.65 28.02 -56.21
C GLU A 443 -14.59 27.79 -55.02
N LYS A 444 -15.86 28.17 -55.16
CA LYS A 444 -16.88 27.95 -54.12
C LYS A 444 -17.20 26.46 -53.95
N GLU A 445 -17.25 25.67 -55.02
CA GLU A 445 -17.40 24.21 -54.92
C GLU A 445 -16.22 23.56 -54.19
N LYS A 446 -14.99 23.97 -54.51
CA LYS A 446 -13.80 23.46 -53.83
C LYS A 446 -13.81 23.80 -52.34
N MET A 447 -14.23 25.03 -51.99
CA MET A 447 -14.33 25.46 -50.60
C MET A 447 -15.40 24.68 -49.81
N ILE A 448 -16.54 24.34 -50.44
CA ILE A 448 -17.58 23.47 -49.85
C ILE A 448 -17.07 22.05 -49.64
N GLU A 449 -16.31 21.50 -50.60
CA GLU A 449 -15.71 20.17 -50.53
C GLU A 449 -14.66 20.08 -49.40
N ASP A 450 -13.82 21.11 -49.26
CA ASP A 450 -12.79 21.18 -48.21
C ASP A 450 -13.44 21.31 -46.81
N LEU A 451 -14.51 22.10 -46.67
CA LEU A 451 -15.28 22.21 -45.42
C LEU A 451 -15.92 20.87 -45.01
N ARG A 452 -16.43 20.11 -45.98
CA ARG A 452 -16.99 18.76 -45.73
C ARG A 452 -15.93 17.79 -45.20
N LYS A 453 -14.73 17.79 -45.78
CA LYS A 453 -13.63 16.94 -45.31
C LYS A 453 -13.20 17.28 -43.89
N GLU A 454 -13.22 18.57 -43.53
CA GLU A 454 -12.91 19.03 -42.18
C GLU A 454 -14.00 18.62 -41.17
N GLN A 455 -15.27 18.67 -41.56
CA GLN A 455 -16.40 18.15 -40.77
C GLN A 455 -16.29 16.62 -40.54
N GLU A 456 -16.01 15.84 -41.59
CA GLU A 456 -15.84 14.38 -41.45
C GLU A 456 -14.63 14.02 -40.57
N ALA A 457 -13.53 14.77 -40.67
CA ALA A 457 -12.34 14.56 -39.84
C ALA A 457 -12.60 14.85 -38.36
N THR A 458 -13.37 15.90 -38.06
CA THR A 458 -13.74 16.28 -36.69
C THR A 458 -14.73 15.29 -36.07
N GLU A 459 -15.73 14.82 -36.82
CA GLU A 459 -16.62 13.73 -36.38
C GLU A 459 -15.86 12.43 -36.08
N LEU A 460 -14.92 12.02 -36.95
CA LEU A 460 -14.08 10.85 -36.72
C LEU A 460 -13.21 11.00 -35.45
N LEU A 461 -12.72 12.20 -35.18
CA LEU A 461 -11.96 12.51 -33.97
C LEU A 461 -12.86 12.43 -32.73
N ALA A 462 -14.08 12.95 -32.79
CA ALA A 462 -15.08 12.91 -31.71
C ALA A 462 -15.56 11.47 -31.41
N ILE A 463 -15.74 10.64 -32.44
CA ILE A 463 -16.03 9.21 -32.27
C ILE A 463 -14.83 8.49 -31.61
N LYS A 464 -13.60 8.80 -32.04
CA LYS A 464 -12.38 8.28 -31.39
C LYS A 464 -12.26 8.75 -29.94
N TYR A 465 -12.62 10.00 -29.66
CA TYR A 465 -12.64 10.59 -28.32
C TYR A 465 -13.66 9.87 -27.44
N LYS A 466 -14.93 9.73 -27.85
CA LYS A 466 -15.95 8.94 -27.13
C LYS A 466 -15.56 7.47 -26.97
N ALA A 467 -14.86 6.87 -27.94
CA ALA A 467 -14.33 5.51 -27.84
C ALA A 467 -13.10 5.38 -26.92
N MET A 468 -12.36 6.47 -26.67
CA MET A 468 -11.32 6.55 -25.63
C MET A 468 -11.89 6.88 -24.26
N GLU A 469 -12.88 7.76 -24.20
CA GLU A 469 -13.62 8.14 -23.00
C GLU A 469 -14.39 6.95 -22.44
N SER A 470 -15.05 6.13 -23.27
CA SER A 470 -15.65 4.86 -22.83
C SER A 470 -14.62 3.79 -22.40
N LYS A 471 -13.33 3.98 -22.67
CA LYS A 471 -12.23 3.17 -22.10
C LYS A 471 -11.74 3.73 -20.76
N LEU A 472 -12.07 4.98 -20.42
CA LEU A 472 -11.85 5.64 -19.14
C LEU A 472 -13.11 5.46 -18.27
N LEU A 473 -12.94 4.96 -17.06
CA LEU A 473 -14.06 4.77 -16.14
C LEU A 473 -14.50 6.14 -15.60
N ILE A 474 -15.51 6.74 -16.22
CA ILE A 474 -16.26 7.86 -15.65
C ILE A 474 -17.54 7.29 -15.03
N GLY A 475 -17.65 7.41 -13.70
CA GLY A 475 -18.75 6.87 -12.91
C GLY A 475 -20.07 7.61 -13.20
N GLY A 476 -21.04 6.91 -13.78
CA GLY A 476 -22.37 7.43 -14.05
C GLY A 476 -23.32 7.42 -12.85
N ARG A 477 -24.02 8.54 -12.66
CA ARG A 477 -25.17 8.74 -11.76
C ARG A 477 -26.43 8.04 -12.26
N THR A 478 -27.13 7.37 -11.35
CA THR A 478 -28.58 7.39 -11.04
C THR A 478 -29.11 6.00 -10.63
N ILE A 479 -29.92 5.99 -9.57
CA ILE A 479 -30.62 4.87 -8.90
C ILE A 479 -29.79 4.07 -7.86
N VAL A 480 -28.46 4.02 -7.95
CA VAL A 480 -27.58 3.33 -6.97
C VAL A 480 -27.25 4.18 -5.72
N ASP A 481 -27.66 5.45 -5.70
CA ASP A 481 -27.20 6.44 -4.72
C ASP A 481 -27.64 6.16 -3.28
N HIS A 482 -28.89 5.75 -3.02
CA HIS A 482 -29.34 5.53 -1.64
C HIS A 482 -28.67 4.31 -0.98
N THR A 483 -28.47 3.23 -1.74
CA THR A 483 -27.71 2.06 -1.30
C THR A 483 -26.22 2.36 -1.15
N ASN A 484 -25.64 3.18 -2.03
CA ASN A 484 -24.26 3.63 -1.93
C ASN A 484 -24.04 4.55 -0.73
N GLU A 485 -24.99 5.45 -0.45
CA GLU A 485 -24.98 6.33 0.71
C GLU A 485 -25.07 5.54 2.03
N GLN A 486 -25.98 4.56 2.11
CA GLN A 486 -26.07 3.67 3.28
C GLN A 486 -24.80 2.84 3.46
N GLN A 487 -24.23 2.30 2.38
CA GLN A 487 -22.96 1.58 2.42
C GLN A 487 -21.80 2.48 2.85
N LYS A 488 -21.76 3.73 2.34
CA LYS A 488 -20.76 4.73 2.71
C LYS A 488 -20.86 5.11 4.18
N MET A 489 -22.09 5.26 4.71
CA MET A 489 -22.33 5.50 6.13
C MET A 489 -21.90 4.32 7.00
N LEU A 490 -22.18 3.08 6.58
CA LEU A 490 -21.73 1.87 7.27
C LEU A 490 -20.20 1.76 7.28
N GLU A 491 -19.54 2.09 6.16
CA GLU A 491 -18.10 2.06 6.02
C GLU A 491 -17.41 3.13 6.89
N LEU A 492 -17.93 4.37 6.87
CA LEU A 492 -17.49 5.44 7.77
C LEU A 492 -17.65 5.05 9.24
N LYS A 493 -18.79 4.45 9.62
CA LYS A 493 -18.99 3.97 10.98
C LYS A 493 -18.01 2.87 11.38
N ARG A 494 -17.68 1.95 10.47
CA ARG A 494 -16.64 0.93 10.71
C ARG A 494 -15.27 1.55 10.89
N GLN A 495 -14.92 2.55 10.08
CA GLN A 495 -13.67 3.31 10.22
C GLN A 495 -13.60 4.03 11.57
N GLU A 496 -14.66 4.75 11.96
CA GLU A 496 -14.73 5.42 13.27
C GLU A 496 -14.52 4.44 14.43
N ILE A 497 -15.18 3.28 14.39
CA ILE A 497 -15.05 2.23 15.40
C ILE A 497 -13.61 1.69 15.44
N ALA A 498 -13.01 1.44 14.28
CA ALA A 498 -11.64 0.94 14.17
C ALA A 498 -10.62 1.95 14.73
N GLU A 499 -10.76 3.23 14.38
CA GLU A 499 -9.91 4.30 14.93
C GLU A 499 -10.08 4.45 16.43
N GLN A 500 -11.33 4.40 16.93
CA GLN A 500 -11.61 4.50 18.36
C GLN A 500 -10.94 3.35 19.13
N LYS A 501 -11.06 2.12 18.65
CA LYS A 501 -10.39 0.94 19.24
C LYS A 501 -8.87 1.11 19.24
N ARG A 502 -8.30 1.63 18.15
CA ARG A 502 -6.86 1.87 18.07
C ARG A 502 -6.40 2.91 19.09
N ARG A 503 -7.09 4.05 19.19
CA ARG A 503 -6.77 5.11 20.15
C ARG A 503 -6.95 4.63 21.60
N GLU A 504 -7.98 3.83 21.86
CA GLU A 504 -8.18 3.22 23.18
C GLU A 504 -7.03 2.29 23.55
N ARG A 505 -6.56 1.46 22.60
CA ARG A 505 -5.39 0.60 22.79
C ARG A 505 -4.12 1.40 23.03
N GLU A 506 -3.85 2.42 22.22
CA GLU A 506 -2.69 3.31 22.38
C GLU A 506 -2.71 3.96 23.78
N MET A 507 -3.86 4.49 24.22
CA MET A 507 -4.02 5.07 25.56
C MET A 507 -3.83 4.04 26.68
N GLN A 508 -4.32 2.81 26.52
CA GLN A 508 -4.13 1.75 27.53
C GLN A 508 -2.66 1.32 27.61
N GLN A 509 -1.97 1.19 26.48
CA GLN A 509 -0.53 0.91 26.45
C GLN A 509 0.27 2.04 27.11
N GLU A 510 -0.03 3.31 26.81
CA GLU A 510 0.63 4.46 27.41
C GLU A 510 0.34 4.57 28.92
N MET A 511 -0.90 4.32 29.35
CA MET A 511 -1.28 4.29 30.76
C MET A 511 -0.52 3.21 31.52
N LEU A 512 -0.37 2.01 30.96
CA LEU A 512 0.42 0.94 31.58
C LEU A 512 1.89 1.31 31.72
N LEU A 513 2.50 1.91 30.68
CA LEU A 513 3.88 2.38 30.73
C LEU A 513 4.06 3.47 31.80
N ARG A 514 3.12 4.42 31.87
CA ARG A 514 3.14 5.50 32.85
C ARG A 514 2.88 5.01 34.28
N ASP A 515 2.02 4.01 34.44
CA ASP A 515 1.80 3.34 35.73
C ASP A 515 3.07 2.61 36.18
N GLU A 516 3.83 2.01 35.26
CA GLU A 516 5.15 1.47 35.59
C GLU A 516 6.13 2.57 36.04
N GLU A 517 6.26 3.65 35.28
CA GLU A 517 7.17 4.77 35.62
C GLU A 517 6.81 5.44 36.93
N THR A 518 5.52 5.69 37.18
CA THR A 518 5.06 6.34 38.43
C THR A 518 5.20 5.42 39.64
N MET A 519 5.07 4.11 39.46
CA MET A 519 5.37 3.10 40.49
C MET A 519 6.88 3.03 40.78
N GLU A 520 7.73 3.36 39.80
CA GLU A 520 9.16 3.52 40.00
C GLU A 520 9.51 4.79 40.78
N LEU A 521 8.79 5.90 40.56
CA LEU A 521 9.06 7.24 41.12
C LEU A 521 8.47 7.51 42.53
N ARG A 522 7.43 6.79 42.96
CA ARG A 522 6.81 7.01 44.29
C ARG A 522 7.71 6.52 45.42
N GLU A 523 8.42 7.47 46.06
CA GLU A 523 9.23 7.25 47.28
C GLU A 523 8.52 7.70 48.57
N THR A 524 7.36 8.35 48.48
CA THR A 524 6.61 8.85 49.64
C THR A 524 5.56 7.84 50.10
N PHE A 525 5.74 7.25 51.28
CA PHE A 525 4.83 6.28 51.89
C PHE A 525 4.09 6.91 53.08
N THR A 526 2.79 6.62 53.22
CA THR A 526 2.00 7.16 54.35
C THR A 526 2.12 6.30 55.62
N SER A 527 2.60 5.06 55.49
CA SER A 527 2.91 4.15 56.61
C SER A 527 3.98 3.14 56.25
N LEU A 528 4.69 2.60 57.25
CA LEU A 528 5.68 1.52 57.08
C LEU A 528 5.07 0.26 56.44
N GLN A 529 3.80 -0.04 56.74
CA GLN A 529 3.12 -1.22 56.24
C GLN A 529 2.81 -1.10 54.74
N GLN A 530 2.39 0.11 54.31
CA GLN A 530 2.20 0.45 52.90
C GLN A 530 3.54 0.46 52.15
N GLU A 531 4.61 0.96 52.79
CA GLU A 531 5.97 0.93 52.25
C GLU A 531 6.44 -0.49 51.97
N VAL A 532 6.28 -1.40 52.95
CA VAL A 532 6.63 -2.81 52.78
C VAL A 532 5.81 -3.45 51.66
N GLU A 533 4.51 -3.21 51.57
CA GLU A 533 3.66 -3.79 50.52
C GLU A 533 4.05 -3.30 49.12
N ILE A 534 4.26 -1.99 48.95
CA ILE A 534 4.66 -1.40 47.66
C ILE A 534 6.07 -1.85 47.28
N LYS A 535 7.03 -1.83 48.22
CA LYS A 535 8.39 -2.32 47.97
C LYS A 535 8.41 -3.81 47.65
N THR A 536 7.56 -4.62 48.28
CA THR A 536 7.42 -6.06 47.96
C THR A 536 6.87 -6.27 46.56
N LYS A 537 5.85 -5.49 46.15
CA LYS A 537 5.33 -5.52 44.77
C LYS A 537 6.40 -5.07 43.76
N LYS A 538 7.13 -3.99 44.07
CA LYS A 538 8.23 -3.47 43.23
C LYS A 538 9.36 -4.50 43.12
N LEU A 539 9.75 -5.15 44.21
CA LEU A 539 10.76 -6.20 44.22
C LEU A 539 10.34 -7.41 43.37
N LYS A 540 9.09 -7.87 43.49
CA LYS A 540 8.56 -8.94 42.63
C LYS A 540 8.59 -8.56 41.15
N LYS A 541 8.19 -7.34 40.79
CA LYS A 541 8.24 -6.84 39.41
C LYS A 541 9.68 -6.71 38.89
N LEU A 542 10.59 -6.12 39.66
CA LEU A 542 12.00 -5.99 39.29
C LEU A 542 12.67 -7.36 39.15
N TYR A 543 12.33 -8.31 40.02
CA TYR A 543 12.81 -9.68 39.90
C TYR A 543 12.30 -10.35 38.62
N ALA A 544 11.02 -10.18 38.28
CA ALA A 544 10.46 -10.64 37.01
C ALA A 544 11.14 -9.98 35.79
N LYS A 545 11.36 -8.65 35.81
CA LYS A 545 12.11 -7.93 34.77
C LYS A 545 13.55 -8.46 34.65
N LEU A 546 14.24 -8.68 35.78
CA LEU A 546 15.59 -9.24 35.80
C LEU A 546 15.63 -10.65 35.20
N GLN A 547 14.66 -11.51 35.53
CA GLN A 547 14.57 -12.85 34.95
C GLN A 547 14.27 -12.80 33.45
N ALA A 548 13.40 -11.90 33.01
CA ALA A 548 13.12 -11.68 31.59
C ALA A 548 14.37 -11.22 30.83
N VAL A 549 15.11 -10.23 31.36
CA VAL A 549 16.36 -9.74 30.76
C VAL A 549 17.44 -10.81 30.77
N LYS A 550 17.57 -11.60 31.84
CA LYS A 550 18.52 -12.74 31.87
C LYS A 550 18.17 -13.78 30.81
N ALA A 551 16.89 -14.12 30.68
CA ALA A 551 16.43 -15.03 29.64
C ALA A 551 16.70 -14.45 28.25
N GLU A 552 16.50 -13.15 28.04
CA GLU A 552 16.79 -12.46 26.79
C GLU A 552 18.29 -12.43 26.46
N ILE A 553 19.16 -12.19 27.44
CA ILE A 553 20.62 -12.28 27.26
C ILE A 553 21.04 -13.71 26.89
N GLN A 554 20.51 -14.70 27.60
CA GLN A 554 20.77 -16.11 27.31
C GLN A 554 20.29 -16.46 25.89
N ASP A 555 19.11 -16.00 25.52
CA ASP A 555 18.53 -16.20 24.20
C ASP A 555 19.35 -15.52 23.09
N GLN A 556 19.81 -14.30 23.31
CA GLN A 556 20.68 -13.58 22.36
C GLN A 556 22.04 -14.26 22.23
N HIS A 557 22.58 -14.79 23.33
CA HIS A 557 23.80 -15.59 23.31
C HIS A 557 23.60 -16.87 22.50
N ASP A 558 22.49 -17.57 22.71
CA ASP A 558 22.13 -18.76 21.94
C ASP A 558 21.91 -18.42 20.45
N GLU A 559 21.26 -17.31 20.13
CA GLU A 559 21.07 -16.83 18.75
C GLU A 559 22.41 -16.47 18.10
N TYR A 560 23.31 -15.81 18.83
CA TYR A 560 24.66 -15.49 18.36
C TYR A 560 25.47 -16.76 18.06
N ILE A 561 25.45 -17.74 18.97
CA ILE A 561 26.11 -19.04 18.75
C ILE A 561 25.53 -19.71 17.50
N ARG A 562 24.21 -19.70 17.34
CA ARG A 562 23.53 -20.30 16.17
C ARG A 562 23.91 -19.60 14.87
N VAL A 563 23.86 -18.26 14.81
CA VAL A 563 24.24 -17.50 13.60
C VAL A 563 25.69 -17.76 13.24
N ARG A 564 26.57 -17.84 14.24
CA ARG A 564 27.98 -18.16 14.02
C ARG A 564 28.16 -19.57 13.42
N GLN A 565 27.41 -20.57 13.91
CA GLN A 565 27.42 -21.91 13.33
C GLN A 565 26.90 -21.92 11.89
N ASP A 566 25.78 -21.26 11.62
CA ASP A 566 25.22 -21.14 10.26
C ASP A 566 26.23 -20.49 9.28
N LEU A 567 26.98 -19.47 9.73
CA LEU A 567 28.04 -18.83 8.95
C LEU A 567 29.25 -19.74 8.73
N GLU A 568 29.70 -20.46 9.77
CA GLU A 568 30.80 -21.43 9.66
C GLU A 568 30.43 -22.56 8.67
N GLU A 569 29.19 -23.05 8.70
CA GLU A 569 28.68 -24.04 7.74
C GLU A 569 28.65 -23.49 6.30
N ALA A 570 28.10 -22.29 6.09
CA ALA A 570 28.08 -21.64 4.78
C ALA A 570 29.50 -21.40 4.23
N GLN A 571 30.43 -20.98 5.08
CA GLN A 571 31.83 -20.79 4.71
C GLN A 571 32.49 -22.13 4.34
N ASN A 572 32.21 -23.19 5.08
CA ASN A 572 32.69 -24.54 4.77
C ASN A 572 32.13 -25.07 3.45
N GLU A 573 30.85 -24.79 3.15
CA GLU A 573 30.20 -25.18 1.90
C GLU A 573 30.79 -24.41 0.70
N GLN A 574 30.95 -23.09 0.81
CA GLN A 574 31.63 -22.28 -0.20
C GLN A 574 33.08 -22.75 -0.43
N THR A 575 33.80 -23.08 0.64
CA THR A 575 35.17 -23.62 0.55
C THR A 575 35.19 -24.98 -0.15
N ARG A 576 34.18 -25.84 0.06
CA ARG A 576 34.03 -27.10 -0.67
C ARG A 576 33.73 -26.86 -2.15
N GLU A 577 32.84 -25.94 -2.49
CA GLU A 577 32.53 -25.61 -3.89
C GLU A 577 33.73 -25.02 -4.63
N LEU A 578 34.53 -24.19 -3.95
CA LEU A 578 35.79 -23.66 -4.49
C LEU A 578 36.86 -24.74 -4.71
N LYS A 579 36.83 -25.83 -3.94
CA LYS A 579 37.74 -26.98 -4.12
C LYS A 579 37.26 -27.98 -5.19
N LEU A 580 35.98 -27.91 -5.58
CA LEU A 580 35.36 -28.76 -6.60
C LEU A 580 35.32 -28.10 -7.99
N LYS A 581 35.63 -26.80 -8.09
CA LYS A 581 36.00 -26.11 -9.32
C LYS A 581 37.51 -26.17 -9.52
#